data_AF-L7UY40-F1
#
_entry.id   AF-L7UY40-F1
#
_cell.length_a   1.000
_cell.length_b   1.000
_cell.length_c   1.000
_cell.angle_alpha   90.00
_cell.angle_beta   90.00
_cell.angle_gamma   90.00
#
_symmetry.space_group_name_H-M   'P 1'
#
loop_
_entity.id
_entity.type
_entity.pdbx_description
1 polymer ?
#
loop_
_entity_poly.entity_id
_entity_poly.type
_entity_poly.pdbx_seq_one_letter_code
_entity_poly.pdbx_strand_id
1 'polypeptide(L)'
;YDWDVGNEAIADDNMMFPRPGVTPNPYRQSRHFKLCGDEFIAKAFEFAREADPIGVLIYNDYSCVDNGKRERIYDMVKKMKDAGVPIDGLGFQSH
;
A
#
# COMPACT_ATOMS: atom_id res chain seq x y z
N TYR A 1 -15.18 -4.69 13.88
CA TYR A 1 -15.05 -3.38 13.22
C TYR A 1 -13.82 -3.45 12.32
N ASP A 2 -13.71 -2.60 11.31
CA ASP A 2 -12.65 -2.63 10.29
C ASP A 2 -11.72 -1.42 10.41
N TRP A 3 -10.51 -1.56 9.85
CA TRP A 3 -9.47 -0.53 9.85
C TRP A 3 -8.85 -0.38 8.48
N ASP A 4 -8.80 0.86 7.99
CA ASP A 4 -7.88 1.26 6.94
C ASP A 4 -6.48 1.41 7.57
N VAL A 5 -5.73 0.31 7.64
CA VAL A 5 -4.41 0.27 8.28
C VAL A 5 -3.38 1.07 7.46
N GLY A 6 -3.49 0.99 6.14
CA GLY A 6 -2.72 1.81 5.21
C GLY A 6 -3.66 2.57 4.28
N ASN A 7 -3.40 3.87 4.09
CA ASN A 7 -4.17 4.72 3.19
C ASN A 7 -3.24 5.39 2.17
N GLU A 8 -3.56 5.26 0.88
CA GLU A 8 -2.97 6.05 -0.23
C GLU A 8 -1.44 5.98 -0.33
N ALA A 9 -0.88 4.82 0.01
CA ALA A 9 0.57 4.64 0.05
C ALA A 9 1.22 4.46 -1.32
N ILE A 10 0.43 4.16 -2.37
CA ILE A 10 0.93 4.02 -3.74
C ILE A 10 0.89 5.38 -4.44
N ALA A 11 1.95 5.67 -5.19
CA ALA A 11 2.08 6.92 -5.92
C ALA A 11 1.20 6.93 -7.19
N ASP A 12 0.70 8.11 -7.56
CA ASP A 12 -0.14 8.29 -8.75
C ASP A 12 0.68 8.31 -10.04
N ASP A 13 1.95 8.72 -9.96
CA ASP A 13 2.76 9.02 -11.13
C ASP A 13 2.97 7.79 -12.00
N ASN A 14 2.74 7.98 -13.30
CA ASN A 14 2.97 6.94 -14.29
C ASN A 14 4.48 6.76 -14.46
N MET A 15 5.04 5.84 -13.67
CA MET A 15 6.42 5.35 -13.69
C MET A 15 6.92 4.89 -15.07
N MET A 16 6.05 4.90 -16.10
CA MET A 16 6.39 4.61 -17.48
C MET A 16 7.35 5.61 -18.13
N PHE A 17 7.44 6.86 -17.63
CA PHE A 17 8.37 7.86 -18.17
C PHE A 17 9.08 8.64 -17.05
N PRO A 18 10.02 8.02 -16.32
CA PRO A 18 10.78 8.72 -15.29
C PRO A 18 11.57 9.87 -15.91
N ARG A 19 11.59 11.02 -15.24
CA ARG A 19 12.50 12.11 -15.63
C ARG A 19 13.94 11.61 -15.54
N PRO A 20 14.86 12.09 -16.40
CA PRO A 20 16.27 11.74 -16.29
C PRO A 20 16.78 11.95 -14.86
N GLY A 21 17.37 10.90 -14.27
CA GLY A 21 17.88 10.93 -12.90
C GLY A 21 16.86 10.61 -11.79
N VAL A 22 15.61 10.27 -12.14
CA VAL A 22 14.60 9.80 -11.16
C VAL A 22 14.50 8.28 -11.24
N THR A 23 14.81 7.60 -10.14
CA THR A 23 14.54 6.17 -10.00
C THR A 23 13.03 5.97 -9.81
N PRO A 24 12.37 5.17 -10.66
CA PRO A 24 10.97 4.79 -10.45
C PRO A 24 10.76 4.18 -9.06
N ASN A 25 9.76 4.66 -8.33
CA ASN A 25 9.34 4.13 -7.04
C ASN A 25 7.81 4.05 -6.96
N PRO A 26 7.21 2.86 -6.79
CA PRO A 26 5.75 2.73 -6.76
C PRO A 26 5.09 3.37 -5.53
N TYR A 27 5.87 3.74 -4.50
CA TYR A 27 5.37 4.26 -3.24
C TYR A 27 5.40 5.79 -3.19
N ARG A 28 4.38 6.35 -2.54
CA ARG A 28 4.32 7.77 -2.19
C ARG A 28 5.50 8.12 -1.29
N GLN A 29 6.16 9.25 -1.56
CA GLN A 29 7.30 9.77 -0.80
C GLN A 29 6.90 10.37 0.56
N SER A 30 6.11 9.61 1.32
CA SER A 30 5.64 9.94 2.66
C SER A 30 6.78 9.90 3.68
N ARG A 31 6.57 10.49 4.86
CA ARG A 31 7.55 10.44 5.95
C ARG A 31 7.84 9.00 6.38
N HIS A 32 6.82 8.16 6.48
CA HIS A 32 6.95 6.75 6.85
C HIS A 32 7.81 5.99 5.84
N PHE A 33 7.52 6.15 4.54
CA PHE A 33 8.32 5.52 3.49
C PHE A 33 9.78 5.98 3.51
N LYS A 34 10.03 7.28 3.72
CA LYS A 34 11.40 7.83 3.79
C LYS A 34 12.20 7.29 4.99
N LEU A 35 11.53 6.98 6.10
CA LEU A 35 12.18 6.49 7.31
C LEU A 35 12.34 4.97 7.33
N CYS A 36 11.35 4.25 6.81
CA CYS A 36 11.21 2.81 6.99
C CYS A 36 11.24 2.02 5.67
N GLY A 37 11.41 2.66 4.52
CA GLY A 37 11.36 1.98 3.22
C GLY A 37 9.98 1.43 2.90
N ASP A 38 9.91 0.41 2.04
CA ASP A 38 8.66 -0.21 1.58
C ASP A 38 8.02 -1.16 2.61
N GLU A 39 8.78 -1.65 3.58
CA GLU A 39 8.28 -2.55 4.63
C GLU A 39 7.32 -1.87 5.62
N PHE A 40 7.24 -0.54 5.64
CA PHE A 40 6.45 0.19 6.63
C PHE A 40 4.97 -0.21 6.66
N ILE A 41 4.40 -0.53 5.49
CA ILE A 41 2.99 -0.95 5.37
C ILE A 41 2.84 -2.36 5.96
N ALA A 42 3.72 -3.29 5.62
CA ALA A 42 3.70 -4.64 6.18
C ALA A 42 3.78 -4.62 7.70
N LYS A 43 4.70 -3.82 8.26
CA LYS A 43 4.84 -3.64 9.71
C LYS A 43 3.61 -3.04 10.35
N ALA A 44 2.96 -2.07 9.71
CA ALA A 44 1.70 -1.52 10.21
C ALA A 44 0.61 -2.59 10.33
N PHE A 45 0.49 -3.50 9.35
CA PHE A 45 -0.46 -4.61 9.41
C PHE A 45 -0.12 -5.65 10.48
N GLU A 46 1.16 -6.00 10.63
CA GLU A 46 1.61 -6.89 11.72
C GLU A 46 1.24 -6.31 13.09
N PHE A 47 1.58 -5.04 13.34
CA PHE A 47 1.26 -4.37 14.59
C PHE A 47 -0.25 -4.16 14.79
N ALA A 48 -1.00 -3.88 13.73
CA ALA A 48 -2.45 -3.77 13.80
C ALA A 48 -3.09 -5.12 14.18
N ARG A 49 -2.58 -6.24 13.66
CA ARG A 49 -3.07 -7.57 14.04
C ARG A 49 -2.70 -7.92 15.48
N GLU A 50 -1.53 -7.53 15.96
CA GLU A 50 -1.14 -7.70 17.37
C GLU A 50 -2.06 -6.90 18.31
N ALA A 51 -2.44 -5.68 17.91
CA ALA A 51 -3.30 -4.81 18.70
C ALA A 51 -4.79 -5.19 18.64
N ASP A 52 -5.28 -5.65 17.49
CA ASP A 52 -6.64 -6.11 17.25
C ASP A 52 -6.66 -7.47 16.51
N PRO A 53 -6.62 -8.59 17.26
CA PRO A 53 -6.55 -9.93 16.67
C PRO A 53 -7.76 -10.33 15.82
N ILE A 54 -8.90 -9.64 15.96
CA ILE A 54 -10.16 -10.00 15.28
C ILE A 54 -10.67 -8.93 14.31
N GLY A 55 -10.07 -7.73 14.32
CA GLY A 55 -10.40 -6.65 13.39
C GLY A 55 -10.15 -7.03 11.94
N VAL A 56 -10.93 -6.46 11.03
CA VAL A 56 -10.71 -6.62 9.60
C VAL A 56 -9.72 -5.54 9.14
N LEU A 57 -8.57 -5.96 8.63
CA LEU A 57 -7.48 -5.07 8.27
C LEU A 57 -7.45 -4.83 6.75
N ILE A 58 -7.66 -3.58 6.37
CA ILE A 58 -7.86 -3.14 4.98
C ILE A 58 -6.71 -2.22 4.55
N TYR A 59 -6.28 -2.37 3.29
CA TYR A 59 -5.51 -1.33 2.60
C TYR A 59 -6.45 -0.53 1.71
N ASN A 60 -6.49 0.80 1.86
CA ASN A 60 -7.42 1.68 1.16
C ASN A 60 -6.69 2.66 0.22
N ASP A 61 -7.20 2.86 -0.99
CA ASP A 61 -6.64 3.82 -1.96
C ASP A 61 -7.69 4.35 -2.95
N TYR A 62 -7.36 5.46 -3.62
CA TYR A 62 -8.13 6.08 -4.72
C TYR A 62 -7.49 5.81 -6.08
N SER A 63 -8.22 6.16 -7.15
CA SER A 63 -7.78 5.96 -8.54
C SER A 63 -7.43 4.50 -8.87
N CYS A 64 -8.03 3.54 -8.17
CA CYS A 64 -7.86 2.10 -8.45
C CYS A 64 -8.38 1.67 -9.83
N VAL A 65 -9.10 2.55 -10.54
CA VAL A 65 -9.49 2.37 -11.94
C VAL A 65 -8.33 2.58 -12.92
N ASP A 66 -7.32 3.39 -12.53
CA ASP A 66 -6.11 3.58 -13.32
C ASP A 66 -5.32 2.27 -13.36
N ASN A 67 -5.02 1.80 -14.57
CA ASN A 67 -4.36 0.50 -14.75
C ASN A 67 -2.97 0.46 -14.12
N GLY A 68 -2.20 1.56 -14.20
CA GLY A 68 -0.84 1.61 -13.66
C GLY A 68 -0.84 1.61 -12.13
N LYS A 69 -1.70 2.41 -11.52
CA LYS A 69 -1.85 2.45 -10.06
C LYS A 69 -2.41 1.13 -9.52
N ARG A 70 -3.40 0.55 -10.19
CA ARG A 70 -3.99 -0.73 -9.81
C ARG A 70 -2.95 -1.85 -9.81
N GLU A 71 -2.09 -1.92 -10.83
CA GLU A 71 -1.03 -2.94 -10.88
C GLU A 71 -0.06 -2.80 -9.71
N ARG A 72 0.37 -1.57 -9.38
CA ARG A 72 1.25 -1.32 -8.24
C ARG A 72 0.62 -1.68 -6.89
N ILE A 73 -0.67 -1.39 -6.72
CA ILE A 73 -1.42 -1.81 -5.52
C ILE A 73 -1.46 -3.34 -5.45
N TYR A 74 -1.78 -4.00 -6.57
CA TYR A 74 -1.83 -5.46 -6.66
C TYR A 74 -0.48 -6.09 -6.30
N ASP A 75 0.62 -5.61 -6.90
CA ASP A 75 1.97 -6.14 -6.65
C ASP A 75 2.40 -5.98 -5.19
N MET A 76 2.13 -4.81 -4.59
CA MET A 76 2.41 -4.56 -3.18
C MET A 76 1.63 -5.52 -2.28
N VAL A 77 0.32 -5.64 -2.49
CA VAL A 77 -0.56 -6.50 -1.68
C VAL A 77 -0.18 -7.97 -1.87
N LYS A 78 0.13 -8.39 -3.09
CA LYS A 78 0.61 -9.73 -3.39
C LYS A 78 1.91 -10.05 -2.65
N LYS A 79 2.90 -9.15 -2.73
CA LYS A 79 4.16 -9.28 -1.97
C LYS A 79 3.91 -9.43 -0.47
N MET A 80 3.00 -8.62 0.09
CA MET A 80 2.62 -8.70 1.51
C MET A 80 1.96 -10.04 1.85
N LYS A 81 0.99 -10.49 1.04
CA LYS A 81 0.31 -11.79 1.26
C LYS A 81 1.28 -12.97 1.14
N ASP A 82 2.16 -12.95 0.15
CA ASP A 82 3.19 -13.99 -0.05
C ASP A 82 4.17 -14.05 1.13
N ALA A 83 4.41 -12.91 1.80
CA ALA A 83 5.22 -12.82 3.02
C ALA A 83 4.45 -13.13 4.32
N GLY A 84 3.16 -13.45 4.25
CA GLY A 84 2.34 -13.79 5.42
C GLY A 84 1.81 -12.60 6.22
N VAL A 85 1.84 -11.39 5.66
CA VAL A 85 1.31 -10.18 6.30
C VAL A 85 -0.22 -10.29 6.44
N PRO A 86 -0.81 -9.92 7.60
CA PRO A 86 -2.23 -10.14 7.88
C PRO A 86 -3.16 -9.09 7.24
N ILE A 87 -3.23 -9.06 5.91
CA ILE A 87 -4.16 -8.21 5.15
C ILE A 87 -5.43 -8.99 4.78
N ASP A 88 -6.59 -8.48 5.19
CA ASP A 88 -7.89 -9.13 4.99
C ASP A 88 -8.61 -8.64 3.74
N GLY A 89 -8.38 -7.40 3.32
CA GLY A 89 -9.08 -6.83 2.17
C GLY A 89 -8.51 -5.54 1.61
N LEU A 90 -9.19 -5.03 0.59
CA LEU A 90 -8.87 -3.79 -0.14
C LEU A 90 -10.07 -2.85 -0.13
N GLY A 91 -9.82 -1.60 0.24
CA GLY A 91 -10.76 -0.49 0.19
C GLY A 91 -10.58 0.29 -1.11
N PHE A 92 -11.68 0.48 -1.84
CA PHE A 92 -11.71 1.25 -3.09
C PHE A 92 -12.50 2.53 -2.84
N GLN A 93 -11.82 3.66 -2.65
CA GLN A 93 -12.47 4.94 -2.34
C GLN A 93 -13.52 5.35 -3.39
N SER A 94 -13.31 4.96 -4.64
CA SER A 94 -14.27 5.13 -5.75
C SER A 94 -14.64 6.59 -6.06
N HIS A 95 -13.65 7.47 -5.91
CA HIS A 95 -13.67 8.84 -6.45
C HIS A 95 -13.45 8.87 -7.96
#